data_AF-A0A7L4R6C8-F1
#
_entry.id   AF-A0A7L4R6C8-F1
#
_cell.length_a   1.000
_cell.length_b   1.000
_cell.length_c   1.000
_cell.angle_alpha   90.00
_cell.angle_beta   90.00
_cell.angle_gamma   90.00
#
_symmetry.space_group_name_H-M   'P 1'
#
loop_
_entity.id
_entity.type
_entity.pdbx_description
1 polymer ?
#
loop_
_entity_poly.entity_id
_entity_poly.type
_entity_poly.pdbx_seq_one_letter_code
_entity_poly.pdbx_strand_id
1 'polypeptide(L)'
;MQKPAEKSAAPKAEARPEPKKKKAKKGVRVELARGKRKTSVARAAVKEGHGRIRVNSMLSSAMPNRFLREMIEEPLRLAGPEGNSVDVEVKVHGGGESGQAQASRTAIARALSQYFGENLKKSYEEADKYLLAEDPRRVEPKKYKGRKARARFQKSYR
;
A
#
# COMPACT_ATOMS: atom_id res chain seq x y z
N MET A 1 -22.66 54.58 -53.31
CA MET A 1 -22.38 54.96 -51.90
C MET A 1 -23.21 54.06 -50.99
N GLN A 2 -22.56 53.31 -50.08
CA GLN A 2 -23.01 52.93 -48.71
C GLN A 2 -24.41 52.24 -48.56
N LYS A 3 -24.62 51.03 -48.02
CA LYS A 3 -23.90 50.08 -47.13
C LYS A 3 -24.43 48.66 -47.41
N PRO A 4 -23.62 47.59 -47.32
CA PRO A 4 -24.12 46.22 -47.28
C PRO A 4 -24.48 45.79 -45.85
N ALA A 5 -25.56 45.02 -45.70
CA ALA A 5 -25.97 44.43 -44.43
C ALA A 5 -25.02 43.29 -44.02
N GLU A 6 -24.33 43.46 -42.89
CA GLU A 6 -23.57 42.41 -42.22
C GLU A 6 -24.50 41.27 -41.79
N LYS A 7 -24.41 40.13 -42.48
CA LYS A 7 -24.85 38.84 -41.92
C LYS A 7 -23.74 38.35 -41.01
N SER A 8 -24.00 38.37 -39.71
CA SER A 8 -23.18 37.77 -38.67
C SER A 8 -22.91 36.29 -38.97
N ALA A 9 -21.69 35.96 -39.35
CA ALA A 9 -21.21 34.60 -39.45
C ALA A 9 -21.05 34.03 -38.03
N ALA A 10 -21.89 33.07 -37.66
CA ALA A 10 -21.69 32.27 -36.46
C ALA A 10 -20.35 31.52 -36.57
N PRO A 11 -19.46 31.54 -35.55
CA PRO A 11 -18.25 30.74 -35.59
C PRO A 11 -18.63 29.26 -35.52
N LYS A 12 -18.15 28.48 -36.51
CA LYS A 12 -18.19 27.01 -36.47
C LYS A 12 -17.61 26.55 -35.15
N ALA A 13 -18.44 25.95 -34.30
CA ALA A 13 -18.00 25.27 -33.10
C ALA A 13 -17.03 24.15 -33.50
N GLU A 14 -15.74 24.33 -33.18
CA GLU A 14 -14.75 23.27 -33.26
C GLU A 14 -15.25 22.07 -32.46
N ALA A 15 -15.49 20.96 -33.14
CA ALA A 15 -15.88 19.71 -32.52
C ALA A 15 -14.78 19.30 -31.53
N ARG A 16 -15.10 19.35 -30.23
CA ARG A 16 -14.25 18.79 -29.18
C ARG A 16 -13.91 17.35 -29.56
N PRO A 17 -12.63 16.95 -29.61
CA PRO A 17 -12.27 15.58 -29.95
C PRO A 17 -12.86 14.65 -28.89
N GLU A 18 -13.65 13.68 -29.34
CA GLU A 18 -14.26 12.67 -28.46
C GLU A 18 -13.18 11.98 -27.60
N PRO A 19 -13.45 11.73 -26.31
CA PRO A 19 -12.50 11.05 -25.45
C PRO A 19 -12.28 9.63 -25.98
N LYS A 20 -11.10 9.39 -26.57
CA LYS A 20 -10.67 8.07 -27.08
C LYS A 20 -10.90 7.01 -25.99
N LYS A 21 -11.89 6.13 -26.20
CA LYS A 21 -12.20 5.01 -25.30
C LYS A 21 -10.93 4.18 -25.10
N LYS A 22 -10.38 4.19 -23.88
CA LYS A 22 -9.19 3.40 -23.53
C LYS A 22 -9.51 1.93 -23.76
N LYS A 23 -8.77 1.28 -24.66
CA LYS A 23 -8.88 -0.17 -24.92
C LYS A 23 -8.77 -0.93 -23.60
N ALA A 24 -9.75 -1.79 -23.31
CA ALA A 24 -9.74 -2.65 -22.13
C ALA A 24 -8.49 -3.54 -22.19
N LYS A 25 -7.57 -3.39 -21.23
CA LYS A 25 -6.38 -4.23 -21.14
C LYS A 25 -6.82 -5.66 -20.81
N LYS A 26 -6.32 -6.64 -21.58
CA LYS A 26 -6.50 -8.08 -21.31
C LYS A 26 -6.23 -8.38 -19.83
N GLY A 27 -7.08 -9.21 -19.23
CA GLY A 27 -7.09 -9.49 -17.79
C GLY A 27 -5.75 -10.04 -17.31
N VAL A 28 -4.93 -9.16 -16.74
CA VAL A 28 -3.73 -9.55 -16.00
C VAL A 28 -4.22 -10.19 -14.70
N ARG A 29 -3.67 -11.34 -14.31
CA ARG A 29 -3.91 -11.93 -13.00
C ARG A 29 -3.36 -10.95 -11.96
N VAL A 30 -4.26 -10.28 -11.25
CA VAL A 30 -3.90 -9.35 -10.17
C VAL A 30 -4.45 -9.90 -8.89
N GLU A 31 -3.55 -10.23 -7.97
CA GLU A 31 -3.94 -10.68 -6.64
C GLU A 31 -3.86 -9.55 -5.65
N LEU A 32 -4.89 -9.44 -4.81
CA LEU A 32 -5.10 -8.32 -3.91
C LEU A 32 -5.15 -8.83 -2.48
N ALA A 33 -4.27 -8.30 -1.65
CA ALA A 33 -4.28 -8.59 -0.22
C ALA A 33 -4.23 -7.31 0.63
N ARG A 34 -4.68 -7.44 1.87
CA ARG A 34 -4.67 -6.37 2.87
C ARG A 34 -3.75 -6.72 4.03
N GLY A 35 -3.11 -5.71 4.60
CA GLY A 35 -2.36 -5.77 5.84
C GLY A 35 -2.74 -4.61 6.76
N LYS A 36 -2.70 -4.85 8.07
CA LYS A 36 -3.05 -3.83 9.07
C LYS A 36 -2.10 -3.88 10.26
N ARG A 37 -1.63 -2.72 10.68
CA ARG A 37 -0.84 -2.55 11.90
C ARG A 37 -1.20 -1.26 12.60
N LYS A 38 -1.65 -1.35 13.85
CA LYS A 38 -2.20 -0.22 14.61
C LYS A 38 -3.32 0.46 13.81
N THR A 39 -3.11 1.71 13.41
CA THR A 39 -4.03 2.51 12.58
C THR A 39 -3.66 2.48 11.09
N SER A 40 -2.51 1.93 10.74
CA SER A 40 -2.00 1.87 9.36
C SER A 40 -2.66 0.71 8.61
N VAL A 41 -3.13 0.98 7.40
CA VAL A 41 -3.76 0.00 6.51
C VAL A 41 -3.01 0.02 5.19
N ALA A 42 -2.62 -1.16 4.73
CA ALA A 42 -1.94 -1.39 3.46
C ALA A 42 -2.77 -2.30 2.56
N ARG A 43 -2.77 -2.01 1.26
CA ARG A 43 -3.34 -2.83 0.20
C ARG A 43 -2.25 -3.11 -0.83
N ALA A 44 -1.93 -4.37 -1.03
CA ALA A 44 -0.94 -4.81 -2.00
C ALA A 44 -1.64 -5.43 -3.22
N ALA A 45 -1.14 -5.11 -4.40
CA ALA A 45 -1.50 -5.71 -5.66
C ALA A 45 -0.25 -6.36 -6.26
N VAL A 46 -0.31 -7.66 -6.52
CA VAL A 46 0.78 -8.43 -7.16
C VAL A 46 0.43 -8.65 -8.63
N LYS A 47 1.41 -8.45 -9.50
CA LYS A 47 1.32 -8.65 -10.95
C LYS A 47 2.60 -9.33 -11.44
N GLU A 48 2.53 -10.05 -12.55
CA GLU A 48 3.73 -10.55 -13.24
C GLU A 48 4.66 -9.38 -13.62
N GLY A 49 5.97 -9.52 -13.37
CA GLY A 49 6.92 -8.42 -13.48
C GLY A 49 8.38 -8.81 -13.23
N HIS A 50 9.17 -7.85 -12.74
CA HIS A 50 10.63 -7.94 -12.60
C HIS A 50 11.10 -7.71 -11.14
N GLY A 51 10.27 -8.03 -10.14
CA GLY A 51 10.66 -7.91 -8.73
C GLY A 51 10.60 -6.49 -8.17
N ARG A 52 9.88 -5.56 -8.82
CA ARG A 52 9.86 -4.15 -8.39
C ARG A 52 8.80 -3.91 -7.32
N ILE A 53 9.21 -3.30 -6.20
CA ILE A 53 8.30 -2.85 -5.16
C ILE A 53 8.03 -1.35 -5.29
N ARG A 54 6.75 -0.98 -5.36
CA ARG A 54 6.30 0.40 -5.28
C ARG A 54 5.38 0.60 -4.08
N VAL A 55 5.68 1.59 -3.24
CA VAL A 55 4.86 2.00 -2.10
C VAL A 55 4.39 3.42 -2.35
N ASN A 56 3.07 3.64 -2.43
CA ASN A 56 2.48 4.94 -2.74
C ASN A 56 3.13 5.64 -3.95
N SER A 57 3.31 4.87 -5.03
CA SER A 57 3.95 5.33 -6.28
C SER A 57 5.46 5.64 -6.20
N MET A 58 6.08 5.52 -5.04
CA MET A 58 7.53 5.61 -4.88
C MET A 58 8.18 4.22 -4.89
N LEU A 59 9.40 4.11 -5.41
CA LEU A 59 10.15 2.85 -5.39
C LEU A 59 10.71 2.60 -3.98
N SER A 60 10.77 1.34 -3.52
CA SER A 60 11.34 1.01 -2.19
C SER A 60 12.76 1.56 -2.01
N SER A 61 13.55 1.60 -3.08
CA SER A 61 14.92 2.13 -3.05
C SER A 61 15.02 3.64 -2.84
N ALA A 62 13.94 4.39 -3.05
CA ALA A 62 13.89 5.82 -2.81
C ALA A 62 13.51 6.17 -1.37
N MET A 63 13.16 5.18 -0.54
CA MET A 63 12.83 5.43 0.87
C MET A 63 14.11 5.83 1.63
N PRO A 64 14.09 6.92 2.40
CA PRO A 64 15.28 7.42 3.09
C PRO A 64 15.73 6.49 4.22
N ASN A 65 14.80 5.77 4.86
CA ASN A 65 15.09 4.92 5.99
C ASN A 65 15.37 3.48 5.56
N ARG A 66 16.64 3.06 5.69
CA ARG A 66 17.09 1.72 5.34
C ARG A 66 16.36 0.61 6.09
N PHE A 67 16.10 0.79 7.38
CA PHE A 67 15.44 -0.25 8.19
C PHE A 67 14.01 -0.51 7.72
N LEU A 68 13.26 0.56 7.41
CA LEU A 68 11.90 0.44 6.89
C LEU A 68 11.86 -0.22 5.51
N ARG A 69 12.85 0.08 4.67
CA ARG A 69 13.03 -0.56 3.36
C ARG A 69 13.26 -2.07 3.51
N GLU A 70 14.19 -2.47 4.37
CA GLU A 70 14.49 -3.89 4.60
C GLU A 70 13.26 -4.65 5.11
N MET A 71 12.44 -4.06 5.99
CA MET A 71 11.19 -4.66 6.45
C MET A 71 10.16 -4.90 5.34
N ILE A 72 10.11 -4.01 4.34
CA ILE A 72 9.18 -4.13 3.21
C ILE A 72 9.68 -5.15 2.18
N GLU A 73 11.00 -5.24 2.00
CA GLU A 73 11.66 -6.15 1.05
C GLU A 73 11.78 -7.59 1.58
N GLU A 74 11.73 -7.79 2.89
CA GLU A 74 11.81 -9.11 3.54
C GLU A 74 10.92 -10.22 2.96
N PRO A 75 9.60 -10.02 2.74
CA PRO A 75 8.75 -11.08 2.18
C PRO A 75 9.17 -11.51 0.77
N LEU A 76 9.70 -10.59 -0.04
CA LEU A 76 10.23 -10.91 -1.36
C LEU A 76 11.55 -11.65 -1.27
N ARG A 77 12.41 -11.27 -0.32
CA ARG A 77 13.67 -11.98 -0.07
C ARG A 77 13.41 -13.43 0.37
N LEU A 78 12.41 -13.65 1.22
CA LEU A 78 11.99 -14.98 1.67
C LEU A 78 11.33 -15.81 0.56
N ALA A 79 10.68 -15.18 -0.41
CA ALA A 79 10.17 -15.86 -1.61
C ALA A 79 11.29 -16.28 -2.59
N GLY A 80 12.51 -15.79 -2.40
CA GLY A 80 13.67 -16.16 -3.20
C GLY A 80 13.48 -15.88 -4.70
N PRO A 81 13.79 -16.82 -5.60
CA PRO A 81 13.74 -16.60 -7.06
C PRO A 81 12.33 -16.32 -7.58
N GLU A 82 11.29 -16.83 -6.91
CA GLU A 82 9.89 -16.60 -7.29
C GLU A 82 9.51 -15.12 -7.14
N GLY A 83 10.03 -14.45 -6.11
CA GLY A 83 9.78 -13.03 -5.86
C GLY A 83 10.31 -12.11 -6.97
N ASN A 84 11.33 -12.52 -7.72
CA ASN A 84 11.90 -11.71 -8.81
C ASN A 84 11.00 -11.67 -10.05
N SER A 85 10.03 -12.56 -10.15
CA SER A 85 9.11 -12.69 -11.30
C SER A 85 7.85 -11.83 -11.17
N VAL A 86 7.69 -11.11 -10.06
CA VAL A 86 6.47 -10.36 -9.75
C VAL A 86 6.78 -8.92 -9.35
N ASP A 87 5.98 -7.99 -9.88
CA ASP A 87 5.95 -6.61 -9.44
C ASP A 87 4.85 -6.41 -8.39
N VAL A 88 5.18 -5.65 -7.35
CA VAL A 88 4.29 -5.42 -6.21
C VAL A 88 4.00 -3.94 -6.05
N GLU A 89 2.72 -3.59 -6.11
CA GLU A 89 2.25 -2.23 -5.91
C GLU A 89 1.45 -2.15 -4.59
N VAL A 90 1.95 -1.34 -3.65
CA VAL A 90 1.36 -1.19 -2.32
C VAL A 90 0.83 0.23 -2.15
N LYS A 91 -0.43 0.34 -1.74
CA LYS A 91 -1.05 1.59 -1.30
C LYS A 91 -1.24 1.55 0.21
N VAL A 92 -0.72 2.56 0.91
CA VAL A 92 -0.71 2.60 2.37
C VAL A 92 -1.21 3.95 2.86
N HIS A 93 -2.04 3.93 3.90
CA HIS A 93 -2.52 5.14 4.56
C HIS A 93 -2.69 4.94 6.07
N GLY A 94 -2.64 6.07 6.80
CA GLY A 94 -2.80 6.11 8.26
C GLY A 94 -1.55 5.71 9.05
N GLY A 95 -1.58 5.97 10.36
CA GLY A 95 -0.47 5.64 11.27
C GLY A 95 0.79 6.48 11.03
N GLY A 96 1.95 5.86 11.24
CA GLY A 96 3.26 6.45 10.97
C GLY A 96 4.16 5.45 10.24
N GLU A 97 5.35 5.87 9.81
CA GLU A 97 6.18 5.14 8.84
C GLU A 97 6.47 3.68 9.24
N SER A 98 6.85 3.42 10.49
CA SER A 98 7.11 2.04 10.96
C SER A 98 5.86 1.16 10.97
N GLY A 99 4.69 1.74 11.30
CA GLY A 99 3.42 1.03 11.26
C GLY A 99 2.98 0.75 9.82
N GLN A 100 3.25 1.68 8.91
CA GLN A 100 3.00 1.55 7.47
C GLN A 100 3.90 0.47 6.84
N ALA A 101 5.18 0.44 7.18
CA ALA A 101 6.13 -0.60 6.72
C ALA A 101 5.68 -1.99 7.18
N GLN A 102 5.33 -2.16 8.46
CA GLN A 102 4.82 -3.43 8.99
C GLN A 102 3.50 -3.85 8.34
N ALA A 103 2.57 -2.92 8.11
CA ALA A 103 1.33 -3.23 7.40
C ALA A 103 1.60 -3.66 5.95
N SER A 104 2.55 -3.02 5.28
CA SER A 104 2.98 -3.35 3.91
C SER A 104 3.63 -4.72 3.85
N ARG A 105 4.54 -5.03 4.79
CA ARG A 105 5.17 -6.35 4.96
C ARG A 105 4.12 -7.46 4.99
N THR A 106 3.10 -7.32 5.84
CA THR A 106 2.00 -8.30 5.93
C THR A 106 1.15 -8.37 4.65
N ALA A 107 0.85 -7.22 4.03
CA ALA A 107 0.06 -7.19 2.80
C ALA A 107 0.78 -7.88 1.63
N ILE A 108 2.09 -7.65 1.49
CA ILE A 108 2.93 -8.25 0.45
C ILE A 108 3.02 -9.76 0.65
N ALA A 109 3.35 -10.23 1.87
CA ALA A 109 3.44 -11.65 2.17
C ALA A 109 2.13 -12.40 1.86
N ARG A 110 0.98 -11.83 2.23
CA ARG A 110 -0.33 -12.41 1.92
C ARG A 110 -0.61 -12.46 0.42
N ALA A 111 -0.27 -11.41 -0.32
CA ALA A 111 -0.49 -11.39 -1.76
C ALA A 111 0.42 -12.40 -2.49
N LEU A 112 1.68 -12.51 -2.08
CA LEU A 112 2.61 -13.50 -2.64
C LEU A 112 2.20 -14.93 -2.32
N SER A 113 1.74 -15.19 -1.09
CA SER A 113 1.24 -16.51 -0.69
C SER A 113 0.00 -16.94 -1.47
N GLN A 114 -0.89 -16.01 -1.83
CA GLN A 114 -2.02 -16.32 -2.71
C GLN A 114 -1.54 -16.64 -4.14
N TYR A 115 -0.46 -15.99 -4.57
CA TYR A 115 0.00 -16.06 -5.96
C TYR A 115 0.77 -17.34 -6.25
N PHE A 116 1.72 -17.69 -5.38
CA PHE A 116 2.60 -18.86 -5.52
C PHE A 116 2.07 -20.12 -4.83
N GLY A 117 1.16 -19.99 -3.86
CA GLY A 117 0.50 -21.12 -3.20
C GLY A 117 1.05 -21.47 -1.81
N GLU A 118 0.76 -22.70 -1.36
CA GLU A 118 0.89 -23.10 0.05
C GLU A 118 2.33 -23.33 0.54
N ASN A 119 3.27 -23.66 -0.35
CA ASN A 119 4.67 -23.88 0.03
C ASN A 119 5.29 -22.60 0.60
N LEU A 120 5.08 -21.48 -0.10
CA LEU A 120 5.56 -20.17 0.33
C LEU A 120 4.90 -19.73 1.65
N LYS A 121 3.62 -20.11 1.85
CA LYS A 121 2.89 -19.84 3.10
C LYS A 121 3.58 -20.51 4.29
N LYS A 122 3.97 -21.78 4.18
CA LYS A 122 4.67 -22.50 5.25
C LYS A 122 6.01 -21.85 5.59
N SER A 123 6.79 -21.48 4.57
CA SER A 123 8.05 -20.75 4.77
C SER A 123 7.86 -19.41 5.48
N TYR A 124 6.78 -18.67 5.18
CA TYR A 124 6.46 -17.45 5.91
C TYR A 124 6.00 -17.70 7.36
N GLU A 125 5.24 -18.76 7.62
CA GLU A 125 4.83 -19.12 8.99
C GLU A 125 6.02 -19.54 9.86
N GLU A 126 6.98 -20.26 9.28
CA GLU A 126 8.23 -20.65 9.94
C GLU A 126 9.14 -19.46 10.23
N ALA A 127 9.23 -18.50 9.30
CA ALA A 127 10.07 -17.32 9.46
C ALA A 127 9.54 -16.36 10.53
N ASP A 128 8.29 -15.90 10.41
CA ASP A 128 7.64 -15.06 11.41
C ASP A 128 6.12 -15.06 11.23
N LYS A 129 5.42 -15.44 12.31
CA LYS A 129 3.95 -15.44 12.41
C LYS A 129 3.31 -14.14 11.93
N TYR A 130 3.93 -12.98 12.17
CA TYR A 130 3.38 -11.67 11.82
C TYR A 130 3.52 -11.30 10.33
N LEU A 131 4.17 -12.11 9.49
CA LEU A 131 4.08 -11.95 8.04
C LEU A 131 2.67 -12.25 7.53
N LEU A 132 2.03 -13.29 8.06
CA LEU A 132 0.69 -13.70 7.62
C LEU A 132 -0.41 -13.24 8.57
N ALA A 133 -0.15 -13.22 9.88
CA ALA A 133 -1.10 -12.79 10.89
C ALA A 133 -1.01 -11.29 11.16
N GLU A 134 -2.16 -10.62 11.32
CA GLU A 134 -2.19 -9.22 11.75
C GLU A 134 -1.80 -9.14 13.23
N ASP A 135 -0.90 -8.22 13.59
CA ASP A 135 -0.56 -8.01 15.00
C ASP A 135 -1.69 -7.22 15.72
N PRO A 136 -2.37 -7.84 16.71
CA PRO A 136 -3.55 -7.28 17.35
C PRO A 136 -3.21 -6.14 18.34
N ARG A 137 -1.94 -5.94 18.71
CA ARG A 137 -1.56 -4.95 19.73
C ARG A 137 -2.01 -3.53 19.33
N ARG A 138 -2.67 -2.83 20.24
CA ARG A 138 -3.13 -1.44 20.12
C ARG A 138 -2.77 -0.65 21.37
N VAL A 139 -2.72 0.67 21.25
CA VAL A 139 -2.45 1.55 22.39
C VAL A 139 -3.68 1.56 23.29
N GLU A 140 -3.47 1.23 24.57
CA GLU A 140 -4.53 1.34 25.57
C GLU A 140 -4.89 2.82 25.81
N PRO A 141 -6.18 3.16 25.91
CA PRO A 141 -6.60 4.52 26.21
C PRO A 141 -6.17 4.95 27.62
N LYS A 142 -6.02 6.26 27.83
CA LYS A 142 -5.71 6.85 29.13
C LYS A 142 -6.86 6.60 30.11
N LYS A 143 -6.52 6.18 31.34
CA LYS A 143 -7.46 6.07 32.47
C LYS A 143 -7.37 7.31 33.37
N TYR A 144 -8.43 7.56 34.14
CA TYR A 144 -8.46 8.63 35.14
C TYR A 144 -7.41 8.39 36.26
N LYS A 145 -7.08 9.44 37.03
CA LYS A 145 -6.07 9.40 38.11
C LYS A 145 -4.64 8.99 37.68
N GLY A 146 -4.29 9.27 36.43
CA GLY A 146 -3.00 8.91 35.87
C GLY A 146 -2.59 9.75 34.67
N ARG A 147 -1.28 9.81 34.38
CA ARG A 147 -0.76 10.50 33.18
C ARG A 147 -0.96 9.68 31.90
N LYS A 148 -0.87 8.35 31.99
CA LYS A 148 -0.98 7.38 30.87
C LYS A 148 -1.87 6.19 31.29
N ALA A 149 -2.16 5.27 30.37
CA ALA A 149 -3.05 4.11 30.59
C ALA A 149 -2.81 3.34 31.90
N ARG A 150 -1.54 3.14 32.29
CA ARG A 150 -1.14 2.40 33.50
C ARG A 150 -0.36 3.22 34.52
N ALA A 151 -0.04 4.48 34.22
CA ALA A 151 0.78 5.33 35.08
C ALA A 151 -0.10 6.10 36.07
N ARG A 152 0.14 5.95 37.37
CA ARG A 152 -0.58 6.69 38.43
C ARG A 152 0.21 7.92 38.88
N PHE A 153 -0.49 8.92 39.40
CA PHE A 153 0.16 10.02 40.10
C PHE A 153 0.79 9.53 41.41
N GLN A 154 1.87 10.20 41.84
CA GLN A 154 2.48 9.94 43.13
C GLN A 154 1.48 10.26 44.25
N LYS A 155 1.36 9.39 45.25
CA LYS A 155 0.48 9.58 46.40
C LYS A 155 1.28 10.18 47.56
N SER A 156 0.83 11.31 48.10
CA SER A 156 1.33 11.86 49.37
C SER A 156 0.39 11.46 50.52
N TYR A 157 0.96 11.20 51.69
CA TYR A 157 0.25 10.76 52.90
C TYR A 157 0.44 11.72 54.09
N ARG A 158 1.23 12.76 53.90
CA ARG A 158 1.51 13.81 54.88
C ARG A 158 0.55 14.96 54.66
#